data_AF-A0AAV3PC75-F1
#
_entry.id   AF-A0AAV3PC75-F1
#
_cell.length_a   1.000
_cell.length_b   1.000
_cell.length_c   1.000
_cell.angle_alpha   90.00
_cell.angle_beta   90.00
_cell.angle_gamma   90.00
#
_symmetry.space_group_name_H-M   'P 1'
#
loop_
_entity.id
_entity.type
_entity.pdbx_description
1 polymer ?
#
loop_
_entity_poly.entity_id
_entity_poly.type
_entity_poly.pdbx_seq_one_letter_code
_entity_poly.pdbx_strand_id
1 'polypeptide(L)'
;MNRNFSPVIAGTTSNNGVSALRFESKEKHIELDSHIQSFMLEDEVDQVLDNLRKSQQCEYRRAEERLLAQKDLIQNLYKQLEKERSDLSRNASHVDFESLLDTALETVEQIEGELNKFNNMKEVEKGFGRTSE
;
A
#
# COMPACT_ATOMS: atom_id res chain seq x y z
N MET A 1 -69.08 18.60 71.45
CA MET A 1 -67.79 18.68 70.73
C MET A 1 -67.36 17.27 70.39
N ASN A 2 -67.68 16.81 69.17
CA ASN A 2 -67.43 15.43 68.73
C ASN A 2 -66.54 15.44 67.49
N ARG A 3 -65.63 14.46 67.45
CA ARG A 3 -64.50 14.30 66.54
C ARG A 3 -64.99 13.85 65.15
N ASN A 4 -64.47 14.48 64.10
CA ASN A 4 -64.41 13.90 62.76
C ASN A 4 -62.95 13.88 62.32
N PHE A 5 -62.34 12.69 62.35
CA PHE A 5 -61.05 12.43 61.71
C PHE A 5 -61.34 11.83 60.32
N SER A 6 -60.96 12.56 59.27
CA SER A 6 -60.81 11.99 57.93
C SER A 6 -59.37 11.49 57.77
N PRO A 7 -59.13 10.31 57.16
CA PRO A 7 -57.78 9.82 56.93
C PRO A 7 -57.18 10.53 55.71
N VAL A 8 -56.01 11.14 55.90
CA VAL A 8 -55.15 11.57 54.80
C VAL A 8 -54.60 10.31 54.13
N ILE A 9 -55.06 10.01 52.93
CA ILE A 9 -54.49 8.94 52.11
C ILE A 9 -53.22 9.52 51.47
N ALA A 10 -52.08 9.27 52.11
CA ALA A 10 -50.78 9.50 51.49
C ALA A 10 -50.60 8.46 50.38
N GLY A 11 -50.98 8.85 49.15
CA GLY A 11 -50.63 8.13 47.94
C GLY A 11 -49.11 8.13 47.80
N THR A 12 -48.48 7.03 48.23
CA THR A 12 -47.11 6.69 47.85
C THR A 12 -47.17 6.14 46.43
N THR A 13 -47.14 7.03 45.45
CA THR A 13 -46.95 6.64 44.05
C THR A 13 -45.55 6.06 43.89
N SER A 14 -45.51 4.75 43.67
CA SER A 14 -44.33 3.99 43.27
C SER A 14 -43.74 4.57 41.98
N ASN A 15 -42.61 5.26 42.12
CA ASN A 15 -41.82 5.79 40.99
C ASN A 15 -40.95 4.72 40.30
N ASN A 16 -40.97 3.47 40.76
CA ASN A 16 -40.01 2.44 40.32
C ASN A 16 -40.22 1.97 38.87
N GLY A 17 -41.44 2.00 38.34
CA GLY A 17 -41.74 1.50 36.98
C GLY A 17 -41.26 2.42 35.85
N VAL A 18 -41.29 3.74 36.07
CA VAL A 18 -40.88 4.73 35.06
C VAL A 18 -39.35 4.78 34.94
N SER A 19 -38.64 4.52 36.04
CA SER A 19 -37.18 4.42 36.06
C SER A 19 -36.69 3.21 35.28
N ALA A 20 -37.28 2.03 35.49
CA ALA A 20 -36.88 0.80 34.82
C ALA A 20 -37.05 0.87 33.28
N LEU A 21 -38.21 1.36 32.81
CA LEU A 21 -38.48 1.54 31.38
C LEU A 21 -37.55 2.57 30.72
N ARG A 22 -37.17 3.63 31.45
CA ARG A 22 -36.22 4.65 30.98
C ARG A 22 -34.77 4.12 30.95
N PHE A 23 -34.43 3.16 31.82
CA PHE A 23 -33.14 2.47 31.79
C PHE A 23 -33.07 1.47 30.64
N GLU A 24 -34.07 0.60 30.46
CA GLU A 24 -34.13 -0.35 29.33
C GLU A 24 -34.11 0.35 27.96
N SER A 25 -34.81 1.49 27.84
CA SER A 25 -34.80 2.27 26.59
C SER A 25 -33.46 2.93 26.30
N LYS A 26 -32.67 3.27 27.33
CA LYS A 26 -31.32 3.82 27.17
C LYS A 26 -30.30 2.74 26.87
N GLU A 27 -30.44 1.58 27.50
CA GLU A 27 -29.58 0.41 27.29
C GLU A 27 -29.67 -0.09 25.84
N LYS A 28 -30.89 -0.23 25.31
CA LYS A 28 -31.10 -0.56 23.89
C LYS A 28 -30.54 0.49 22.91
N HIS A 29 -30.55 1.76 23.29
CA HIS A 29 -30.00 2.84 22.45
C HIS A 29 -28.45 2.78 22.42
N ILE A 30 -27.83 2.53 23.58
CA ILE A 30 -26.37 2.34 23.67
C ILE A 30 -25.94 1.10 22.89
N GLU A 31 -26.70 0.02 22.98
CA GLU A 31 -26.44 -1.22 22.24
C GLU A 31 -26.57 -1.00 20.73
N LEU A 32 -27.61 -0.30 20.25
CA LEU A 32 -27.78 0.03 18.84
C LEU A 32 -26.65 0.94 18.33
N ASP A 33 -26.29 1.98 19.08
CA ASP A 33 -25.18 2.88 18.73
C ASP A 33 -23.84 2.11 18.67
N SER A 34 -23.62 1.17 19.59
CA SER A 34 -22.43 0.31 19.61
C SER A 34 -22.37 -0.63 18.42
N HIS A 35 -23.49 -1.23 18.00
CA HIS A 35 -23.54 -2.10 16.83
C HIS A 35 -23.31 -1.31 15.54
N ILE A 36 -23.89 -0.11 15.43
CA ILE A 36 -23.66 0.78 14.27
C ILE A 36 -22.18 1.17 14.19
N GLN A 37 -21.56 1.57 15.31
CA GLN A 37 -20.13 1.91 15.33
C GLN A 37 -19.25 0.71 14.99
N SER A 38 -19.57 -0.49 15.49
CA SER A 38 -18.84 -1.72 15.13
C SER A 38 -18.93 -2.00 13.64
N PHE A 39 -20.12 -1.88 13.05
CA PHE A 39 -20.32 -2.09 11.61
C PHE A 39 -19.57 -1.05 10.77
N MET A 40 -19.58 0.22 11.18
CA MET A 40 -18.81 1.27 10.50
C MET A 40 -17.29 1.02 10.57
N LEU A 41 -16.80 0.52 11.71
CA LEU A 41 -15.39 0.15 11.85
C LEU A 41 -15.00 -1.00 10.92
N GLU A 42 -15.87 -2.01 10.77
CA GLU A 42 -15.67 -3.11 9.81
C GLU A 42 -15.58 -2.58 8.37
N ASP A 43 -16.52 -1.70 7.97
CA ASP A 43 -16.52 -1.07 6.64
C ASP A 43 -15.26 -0.21 6.42
N GLU A 44 -14.83 0.55 7.43
CA GLU A 44 -13.59 1.34 7.36
C GLU A 44 -12.35 0.46 7.19
N VAL A 45 -12.26 -0.65 7.93
CA VAL A 45 -11.17 -1.62 7.79
C VAL A 45 -11.16 -2.22 6.39
N ASP A 46 -12.32 -2.67 5.89
CA ASP A 46 -12.44 -3.22 4.54
C ASP A 46 -12.03 -2.20 3.47
N GLN A 47 -12.45 -0.95 3.62
CA GLN A 47 -12.10 0.13 2.72
C GLN A 47 -10.60 0.45 2.73
N VAL A 48 -9.97 0.46 3.91
CA VAL A 48 -8.51 0.65 4.06
C VAL A 48 -7.76 -0.51 3.40
N LEU A 49 -8.17 -1.75 3.64
CA LEU A 49 -7.54 -2.93 3.05
C LEU A 49 -7.66 -2.97 1.53
N ASP A 50 -8.82 -2.58 0.98
CA ASP A 50 -9.00 -2.51 -0.47
C ASP A 50 -8.15 -1.40 -1.11
N ASN A 51 -8.05 -0.24 -0.47
CA ASN A 51 -7.18 0.85 -0.91
C ASN A 51 -5.70 0.45 -0.86
N LEU A 52 -5.27 -0.23 0.22
CA LEU A 52 -3.91 -0.76 0.35
C LEU A 52 -3.61 -1.76 -0.76
N ARG A 53 -4.52 -2.71 -1.02
CA ARG A 53 -4.38 -3.69 -2.11
C ARG A 53 -4.21 -3.01 -3.47
N LYS A 54 -5.05 -2.01 -3.79
CA LYS A 54 -4.96 -1.24 -5.04
C LYS A 54 -3.65 -0.47 -5.14
N SER A 55 -3.19 0.15 -4.05
CA SER A 55 -1.90 0.86 -4.01
C SER A 55 -0.75 -0.08 -4.30
N GLN A 56 -0.67 -1.21 -3.58
CA GLN A 56 0.40 -2.19 -3.74
C GLN A 56 0.41 -2.82 -5.13
N GLN A 57 -0.76 -3.10 -5.74
CA GLN A 57 -0.83 -3.57 -7.12
C GLN A 57 -0.32 -2.53 -8.12
N CYS A 58 -0.64 -1.25 -7.92
CA CYS A 58 -0.12 -0.16 -8.76
C CYS A 58 1.40 0.00 -8.62
N GLU A 59 1.91 -0.07 -7.40
CA GLU A 59 3.34 0.00 -7.09
C GLU A 59 4.11 -1.17 -7.70
N TYR A 60 3.59 -2.39 -7.52
CA TYR A 60 4.14 -3.60 -8.15
C TYR A 60 4.22 -3.44 -9.66
N ARG A 61 3.13 -3.02 -10.32
CA ARG A 61 3.12 -2.85 -11.78
C ARG A 61 4.15 -1.83 -12.25
N ARG A 62 4.29 -0.69 -11.56
CA ARG A 62 5.31 0.32 -11.89
C ARG A 62 6.73 -0.20 -11.69
N ALA A 63 6.96 -1.02 -10.66
CA ALA A 63 8.26 -1.66 -10.44
C ALA A 63 8.56 -2.67 -11.55
N GLU A 64 7.59 -3.52 -11.89
CA GLU A 64 7.68 -4.50 -12.98
C GLU A 64 7.98 -3.84 -14.33
N GLU A 65 7.21 -2.81 -14.72
CA GLU A 65 7.42 -2.05 -15.95
C GLU A 65 8.85 -1.49 -16.04
N ARG A 66 9.33 -0.87 -14.95
CA ARG A 66 10.69 -0.30 -14.91
C ARG A 66 11.78 -1.35 -14.96
N LEU A 67 11.64 -2.44 -14.20
CA LEU A 67 12.62 -3.53 -14.17
C LEU A 67 12.70 -4.25 -15.53
N LEU A 68 11.56 -4.48 -16.18
CA LEU A 68 11.51 -5.08 -17.51
C LEU A 68 12.15 -4.17 -18.56
N ALA A 69 11.82 -2.87 -18.56
CA ALA A 69 12.44 -1.91 -19.47
C ALA A 69 13.97 -1.83 -19.29
N GLN A 70 14.43 -1.79 -18.04
CA GLN A 70 15.87 -1.78 -17.72
C GLN A 70 16.56 -3.07 -18.17
N LYS A 71 15.93 -4.23 -17.94
CA LYS A 71 16.43 -5.54 -18.41
C LYS A 71 16.54 -5.56 -19.93
N ASP A 72 15.52 -5.10 -20.65
CA ASP A 72 15.52 -5.08 -22.12
C ASP A 72 16.60 -4.13 -22.67
N LEU A 73 16.81 -2.97 -22.04
CA LEU A 73 17.91 -2.04 -22.36
C LEU A 73 19.28 -2.73 -22.23
N ILE A 74 19.56 -3.34 -21.07
CA ILE A 74 20.82 -4.04 -20.82
C ILE A 74 21.03 -5.18 -21.83
N GLN A 75 20.00 -5.97 -22.11
CA GLN A 75 20.08 -7.04 -23.11
C GLN A 75 20.39 -6.51 -24.52
N ASN A 76 19.85 -5.35 -24.89
CA ASN A 76 20.16 -4.74 -26.18
C ASN A 76 21.60 -4.22 -26.25
N LEU A 77 22.12 -3.64 -25.16
CA LEU A 77 23.52 -3.25 -25.07
C LEU A 77 24.47 -4.45 -25.21
N TYR A 78 24.16 -5.59 -24.57
CA TYR A 78 24.95 -6.81 -24.77
C TYR A 78 24.93 -7.32 -26.21
N LYS A 79 23.78 -7.24 -26.90
CA LYS A 79 23.71 -7.60 -28.33
C LYS A 79 24.54 -6.65 -29.20
N GLN A 80 24.52 -5.36 -28.87
CA GLN A 80 25.34 -4.36 -29.55
C GLN A 80 26.83 -4.66 -29.34
N LEU A 81 27.26 -4.91 -28.11
CA LEU A 81 28.65 -5.27 -27.80
C LEU A 81 29.10 -6.53 -28.56
N GLU A 82 28.24 -7.54 -28.69
CA GLU A 82 28.58 -8.75 -29.45
C GLU A 82 28.80 -8.48 -30.94
N LYS A 83 28.01 -7.55 -31.51
CA LYS A 83 28.21 -7.07 -32.88
C LYS A 83 29.53 -6.31 -33.01
N GLU A 84 29.81 -5.37 -32.10
CA GLU A 84 31.04 -4.58 -32.08
C GLU A 84 32.28 -5.48 -31.96
N ARG A 85 32.24 -6.50 -31.11
CA ARG A 85 33.29 -7.53 -31.00
C ARG A 85 33.50 -8.30 -32.31
N SER A 86 32.41 -8.66 -32.98
CA SER A 86 32.46 -9.33 -34.28
C SER A 86 33.10 -8.44 -35.35
N ASP A 87 32.76 -7.15 -35.36
CA ASP A 87 33.30 -6.17 -36.31
C ASP A 87 34.78 -5.88 -36.03
N LEU A 88 35.19 -5.78 -34.75
CA LEU A 88 36.60 -5.69 -34.35
C LEU A 88 37.42 -6.88 -34.82
N SER A 89 36.90 -8.10 -34.65
CA SER A 89 37.59 -9.31 -35.10
C SER A 89 37.79 -9.36 -36.62
N ARG A 90 36.91 -8.72 -37.39
CA ARG A 90 37.00 -8.64 -38.86
C ARG A 90 37.96 -7.54 -39.34
N ASN A 91 38.10 -6.46 -38.57
CA ASN A 91 38.80 -5.24 -38.99
C ASN A 91 40.15 -5.00 -38.29
N ALA A 92 40.76 -6.05 -37.71
CA ALA A 92 41.99 -5.96 -36.90
C ALA A 92 43.21 -5.31 -37.56
N SER A 93 43.20 -5.09 -38.89
CA SER A 93 44.28 -4.46 -39.65
C SER A 93 43.88 -3.16 -40.37
N HIS A 94 42.69 -2.62 -40.09
CA HIS A 94 42.14 -1.43 -40.76
C HIS A 94 42.28 -0.16 -39.92
N VAL A 95 42.30 0.99 -40.61
CA VAL A 95 42.40 2.33 -39.99
C VAL A 95 41.27 2.61 -38.99
N ASP A 96 40.12 1.96 -39.17
CA ASP A 96 38.93 2.14 -38.33
C ASP A 96 38.97 1.30 -37.04
N PHE A 97 40.03 0.51 -36.80
CA PHE A 97 40.14 -0.34 -35.62
C PHE A 97 40.05 0.43 -34.30
N GLU A 98 40.73 1.57 -34.21
CA GLU A 98 40.74 2.39 -33.00
C GLU A 98 39.34 2.92 -32.68
N SER A 99 38.60 3.43 -33.68
CA SER A 99 37.25 3.94 -33.44
C SER A 99 36.26 2.83 -33.07
N LEU A 100 36.42 1.64 -33.65
CA LEU A 100 35.63 0.46 -33.29
C LEU A 100 35.93 0.01 -31.85
N LEU A 101 37.19 0.12 -31.43
CA LEU A 101 37.62 -0.22 -30.07
C LEU A 101 37.04 0.78 -29.07
N ASP A 102 37.15 2.07 -29.34
CA ASP A 102 36.57 3.14 -28.53
C ASP A 102 35.06 2.94 -28.36
N THR A 103 34.35 2.65 -29.46
CA THR A 103 32.90 2.37 -29.43
C THR A 103 32.58 1.18 -28.53
N ALA A 104 33.35 0.09 -28.64
CA ALA A 104 33.15 -1.10 -27.80
C ALA A 104 33.42 -0.83 -26.31
N LEU A 105 34.43 -0.01 -26.00
CA LEU A 105 34.74 0.40 -24.62
C LEU A 105 33.62 1.28 -24.04
N GLU A 106 33.10 2.23 -24.82
CA GLU A 106 31.95 3.05 -24.42
C GLU A 106 30.71 2.18 -24.12
N THR A 107 30.43 1.17 -24.97
CA THR A 107 29.33 0.23 -24.73
C THR A 107 29.53 -0.55 -23.43
N VAL A 108 30.77 -0.96 -23.09
CA VAL A 108 31.07 -1.63 -21.80
C VAL A 108 30.79 -0.71 -20.61
N GLU A 109 31.27 0.53 -20.65
CA GLU A 109 31.01 1.52 -19.59
C GLU A 109 29.51 1.78 -19.41
N GLN A 110 28.77 1.86 -20.52
CA GLN A 110 27.32 2.02 -20.49
C GLN A 110 26.63 0.82 -19.83
N ILE A 111 27.04 -0.42 -20.16
CA ILE A 111 26.51 -1.64 -19.52
C ILE A 111 26.74 -1.61 -18.01
N GLU A 112 27.95 -1.26 -17.56
CA GLU A 112 28.28 -1.17 -16.14
C GLU A 112 27.39 -0.13 -15.42
N GLY A 113 27.20 1.04 -16.03
CA GLY A 113 26.30 2.08 -15.52
C GLY A 113 24.84 1.61 -15.42
N GLU A 114 24.33 0.95 -16.46
CA GLU A 114 22.96 0.43 -16.49
C GLU A 114 22.75 -0.75 -15.53
N LEU A 115 23.75 -1.60 -15.31
CA LEU A 115 23.72 -2.65 -14.28
C LEU A 115 23.67 -2.06 -12.88
N ASN A 116 24.41 -0.99 -12.61
CA ASN A 116 24.36 -0.30 -11.32
C ASN A 116 22.96 0.30 -11.07
N LYS A 117 22.37 0.94 -12.08
CA LYS A 117 20.97 1.41 -12.01
C LYS A 117 19.99 0.26 -11.75
N PHE A 118 20.15 -0.87 -12.45
CA PHE A 118 19.33 -2.05 -12.22
C PHE A 118 19.45 -2.59 -10.79
N ASN A 119 20.67 -2.60 -10.22
CA ASN A 119 20.86 -2.97 -8.82
C ASN A 119 20.12 -2.05 -7.86
N ASN A 120 20.17 -0.73 -8.08
CA ASN A 120 19.40 0.22 -7.29
C ASN A 120 17.88 0.02 -7.46
N MET A 121 17.41 -0.34 -8.66
CA MET A 121 15.99 -0.61 -8.90
C MET A 121 15.48 -1.86 -8.18
N LYS A 122 16.33 -2.86 -7.90
CA LYS A 122 15.92 -4.07 -7.17
C LYS A 122 15.51 -3.81 -5.71
N GLU A 123 15.95 -2.69 -5.14
CA GLU A 123 15.63 -2.30 -3.76
C GLU A 123 14.12 -2.15 -3.50
N VAL A 124 13.31 -2.06 -4.56
CA VAL A 124 11.84 -2.11 -4.48
C VAL A 124 11.31 -3.37 -3.79
N GLU A 125 12.08 -4.47 -3.74
CA GLU A 125 11.72 -5.68 -3.01
C GLU A 125 11.59 -5.47 -1.49
N LYS A 126 12.20 -4.41 -0.95
CA LYS A 126 12.16 -4.08 0.49
C LYS A 126 10.82 -3.50 0.93
N GLY A 127 9.92 -3.23 -0.02
CA GLY A 127 8.57 -2.70 0.19
C GLY A 127 8.53 -1.18 0.19
N PHE A 128 7.49 -0.61 -0.43
CA PHE A 128 7.30 0.84 -0.59
C PHE A 128 6.67 1.54 0.61
N GLY A 129 6.09 0.78 1.55
CA GLY A 129 5.25 1.31 2.62
C GLY A 129 5.59 0.77 4.01
N ARG A 130 6.87 0.57 4.34
CA ARG A 130 7.27 0.23 5.72
C ARG A 130 6.81 1.34 6.67
N THR A 131 5.61 1.21 7.23
CA THR A 131 5.21 1.91 8.44
C THR A 131 5.97 1.23 9.57
N SER A 132 6.89 1.96 10.19
CA SER A 132 7.58 1.51 11.39
C SER A 132 6.56 1.03 12.41
N GLU A 133 6.80 -0.14 13.00
CA GLU A 133 6.18 -0.52 14.29
C GLU A 133 6.63 0.45 15.39
#